data_AF-A0A9X1HJW3-F1
#
_entry.id   AF-A0A9X1HJW3-F1
#
_cell.length_a   1.000
_cell.length_b   1.000
_cell.length_c   1.000
_cell.angle_alpha   90.00
_cell.angle_beta   90.00
_cell.angle_gamma   90.00
#
_symmetry.space_group_name_H-M   'P 1'
#
loop_
_entity.id
_entity.type
_entity.pdbx_description
1 polymer ?
#
loop_
_entity_poly.entity_id
_entity_poly.type
_entity_poly.pdbx_seq_one_letter_code
_entity_poly.pdbx_strand_id
1 'polypeptide(L)'
;MKLIKYLILTTALPVLAGFLFMSCNQQSKHDFSSIRITAEEILGDHAYRAISFGAYRDTTRNIQPTIPQLKDDVRLLHAMGIRLLRTYNVYY
;
A
#
# COMPACT_ATOMS: atom_id res chain seq x y z
N MET A 1 -9.71 50.21 -16.56
CA MET A 1 -8.85 49.17 -15.92
C MET A 1 -9.53 48.37 -14.80
N LYS A 2 -10.44 48.93 -13.98
CA LYS A 2 -11.13 48.18 -12.92
C LYS A 2 -12.09 47.10 -13.47
N LEU A 3 -12.83 47.41 -14.54
CA LEU A 3 -13.79 46.48 -15.17
C LEU A 3 -13.13 45.20 -15.73
N ILE A 4 -11.95 45.34 -16.36
CA ILE A 4 -11.15 44.22 -16.86
C ILE A 4 -10.59 43.35 -15.73
N LYS A 5 -10.21 43.94 -14.59
CA LYS A 5 -9.77 43.18 -13.41
C LYS A 5 -10.91 42.36 -12.81
N TYR A 6 -12.13 42.91 -12.74
CA TYR A 6 -13.30 42.16 -12.27
C TYR A 6 -13.67 41.02 -13.22
N LEU A 7 -13.62 41.25 -14.55
CA LEU A 7 -13.89 40.21 -15.55
C LEU A 7 -12.90 39.02 -15.42
N ILE A 8 -11.61 39.31 -15.25
CA ILE A 8 -10.56 38.29 -15.06
C ILE A 8 -10.74 37.57 -13.71
N LEU A 9 -11.10 38.30 -12.65
CA LEU A 9 -11.33 37.74 -11.31
C LEU A 9 -12.53 36.79 -11.28
N THR A 10 -13.61 37.12 -11.99
CA THR A 10 -14.80 36.27 -12.09
C THR A 10 -14.55 35.00 -12.90
N THR A 11 -13.62 35.00 -13.85
CA THR A 11 -13.26 33.81 -14.62
C THR A 11 -12.18 32.95 -13.95
N ALA A 12 -11.29 33.54 -13.14
CA ALA A 12 -10.20 32.81 -12.49
C ALA A 12 -10.68 31.94 -11.30
N LEU A 13 -11.68 32.42 -10.56
CA LEU A 13 -12.25 31.73 -9.40
C LEU A 13 -12.90 30.35 -9.73
N PRO A 14 -13.73 30.21 -10.77
CA PRO A 14 -14.29 28.91 -11.15
C PRO A 14 -13.25 27.95 -11.76
N VAL A 15 -12.23 28.47 -12.45
CA VAL A 15 -11.14 27.64 -13.01
C VAL A 15 -10.29 27.02 -11.90
N LEU A 16 -10.00 27.77 -10.83
CA LEU A 16 -9.27 27.26 -9.67
C LEU A 16 -10.09 26.22 -8.88
N ALA A 17 -11.41 26.41 -8.78
CA ALA A 17 -12.30 25.45 -8.14
C ALA A 17 -12.45 24.14 -8.94
N GLY A 18 -12.41 24.21 -10.29
CA GLY A 18 -12.52 23.04 -11.17
C GLY A 18 -11.35 22.05 -11.03
N PHE A 19 -10.15 22.52 -10.66
CA PHE A 19 -8.99 21.66 -10.43
C PHE A 19 -9.12 20.76 -9.19
N LEU A 20 -9.97 21.12 -8.22
CA LEU A 20 -10.12 20.36 -6.97
C LEU A 20 -10.98 19.09 -7.11
N PHE A 21 -11.72 18.93 -8.22
CA PHE A 21 -12.64 17.80 -8.40
C PHE A 21 -12.06 16.61 -9.20
N MET A 22 -10.82 16.70 -9.70
CA MET A 22 -10.20 15.62 -10.51
C MET A 22 -9.49 14.53 -9.69
N SER A 23 -9.49 14.59 -8.36
CA SER A 23 -8.80 13.60 -7.54
C SER A 23 -9.75 12.53 -6.99
N CYS A 24 -10.38 11.76 -7.87
CA CYS A 24 -10.97 10.47 -7.49
C CYS A 24 -9.92 9.37 -7.73
N ASN A 25 -9.19 8.99 -6.69
CA ASN A 25 -8.28 7.83 -6.75
C ASN A 25 -9.13 6.56 -6.68
N GLN A 26 -9.48 6.01 -7.83
CA GLN A 26 -10.19 4.74 -7.91
C GLN A 26 -9.19 3.62 -7.62
N GLN A 27 -9.14 3.17 -6.37
CA GLN A 27 -8.34 2.01 -5.98
C GLN A 27 -8.91 0.79 -6.70
N SER A 28 -8.23 0.31 -7.74
CA SER A 28 -8.60 -0.93 -8.44
C SER A 28 -8.65 -2.07 -7.42
N LYS A 29 -9.85 -2.62 -7.19
CA LYS A 29 -10.00 -3.85 -6.41
C LYS A 29 -9.33 -4.96 -7.21
N HIS A 30 -8.22 -5.47 -6.69
CA HIS A 30 -7.52 -6.58 -7.31
C HIS A 30 -8.41 -7.82 -7.13
N ASP A 31 -9.01 -8.29 -8.22
CA ASP A 31 -9.83 -9.50 -8.21
C ASP A 31 -8.92 -10.73 -8.22
N PHE A 32 -8.91 -11.45 -7.11
CA PHE A 32 -8.13 -12.69 -6.95
C PHE A 32 -8.93 -13.95 -7.30
N SER A 33 -10.20 -13.81 -7.70
CA SER A 33 -11.10 -14.95 -7.98
C SER A 33 -10.60 -15.88 -9.09
N SER A 34 -9.72 -15.38 -9.97
CA SER A 34 -9.14 -16.12 -11.08
C SER A 34 -7.76 -16.73 -10.80
N ILE A 35 -7.10 -16.40 -9.67
CA ILE A 35 -5.76 -16.92 -9.37
C ILE A 35 -5.88 -18.34 -8.83
N ARG A 36 -5.44 -19.31 -9.64
CA ARG A 36 -5.29 -20.72 -9.27
C ARG A 36 -3.83 -21.06 -8.99
N ILE A 37 -3.29 -20.53 -7.89
CA ILE A 37 -1.95 -20.91 -7.41
C ILE A 37 -2.10 -21.81 -6.18
N THR A 38 -1.32 -22.90 -6.14
CA THR A 38 -1.29 -23.83 -5.02
C THR A 38 -0.03 -23.69 -4.17
N ALA A 39 -0.02 -24.28 -2.97
CA ALA A 39 1.19 -24.32 -2.15
C ALA A 39 2.31 -25.15 -2.79
N GLU A 40 1.97 -26.23 -3.50
CA GLU A 40 2.93 -27.06 -4.22
C GLU A 40 3.69 -26.26 -5.29
N GLU A 41 2.98 -25.38 -6.00
CA GLU A 41 3.58 -24.50 -7.02
C GLU A 41 4.48 -23.42 -6.42
N ILE A 42 4.28 -23.05 -5.15
CA ILE A 42 5.08 -22.03 -4.46
C ILE A 42 6.30 -22.66 -3.75
N LEU A 43 6.11 -23.81 -3.09
CA LEU A 43 7.10 -24.41 -2.22
C LEU A 43 8.19 -25.11 -3.05
N GLY A 44 9.41 -24.57 -3.00
CA GLY A 44 10.56 -25.09 -3.75
C GLY A 44 10.86 -24.29 -5.02
N ASP A 45 10.00 -23.36 -5.42
CA ASP A 45 10.25 -22.46 -6.53
C ASP A 45 11.10 -21.24 -6.08
N HIS A 46 12.22 -21.03 -6.79
CA HIS A 46 13.14 -19.91 -6.55
C HIS A 46 12.53 -18.53 -6.81
N ALA A 47 11.46 -18.44 -7.61
CA ALA A 47 10.70 -17.21 -7.81
C ALA A 47 10.00 -16.74 -6.53
N TYR A 48 9.69 -17.67 -5.62
CA TYR A 48 9.03 -17.40 -4.35
C TYR A 48 10.00 -17.46 -3.17
N ARG A 49 11.03 -16.59 -3.20
CA ARG A 49 12.03 -16.54 -2.13
C ARG A 49 11.35 -16.37 -0.75
N ALA A 50 11.68 -17.28 0.16
CA ALA A 50 11.10 -17.35 1.50
C ALA A 50 12.04 -16.76 2.57
N ILE A 51 11.45 -16.24 3.65
CA ILE A 51 12.18 -15.86 4.87
C ILE A 51 11.38 -16.18 6.13
N SER A 52 12.07 -16.44 7.23
CA SER A 52 11.44 -16.43 8.55
C SER A 52 11.29 -14.98 9.03
N PHE A 53 10.08 -14.58 9.40
CA PHE A 53 9.77 -13.19 9.73
C PHE A 53 9.25 -13.05 11.16
N GLY A 54 9.90 -12.17 11.93
CA GLY A 54 9.45 -11.71 13.23
C GLY A 54 9.32 -10.19 13.20
N ALA A 55 8.15 -9.68 13.56
CA ALA A 55 7.82 -8.26 13.35
C ALA A 55 8.08 -7.36 14.57
N TYR A 56 8.55 -7.93 15.68
CA TYR A 56 8.74 -7.19 16.93
C TYR A 56 9.91 -6.20 16.81
N ARG A 57 9.67 -4.97 17.26
CA ARG A 57 10.66 -3.89 17.28
C ARG A 57 11.20 -3.59 18.68
N ASP A 58 10.53 -4.12 19.69
CA ASP A 58 10.92 -4.04 21.10
C ASP A 58 11.59 -5.32 21.55
N THR A 59 12.25 -5.25 22.71
CA THR A 59 12.91 -6.38 23.36
C THR A 59 11.94 -7.44 23.90
N THR A 60 10.64 -7.11 23.95
CA THR A 60 9.58 -7.99 24.44
C THR A 60 8.48 -8.18 23.39
N ARG A 61 7.88 -9.36 23.40
CA ARG A 61 6.75 -9.72 22.53
C ARG A 61 5.40 -9.19 23.01
N ASN A 62 5.35 -8.60 24.20
CA ASN A 62 4.13 -8.00 24.75
C ASN A 62 3.75 -6.70 24.01
N ILE A 63 4.73 -6.04 23.39
CA ILE A 63 4.51 -4.83 22.60
C ILE A 63 4.44 -5.26 21.14
N GLN A 64 3.23 -5.22 20.57
CA GLN A 64 3.02 -5.60 19.17
C GLN A 64 3.34 -4.45 18.23
N PRO A 65 3.94 -4.71 17.06
CA PRO A 65 4.11 -3.70 16.03
C PRO A 65 2.75 -3.24 15.50
N THR A 66 2.68 -1.96 15.15
CA THR A 66 1.49 -1.37 14.54
C THR A 66 1.29 -1.85 13.10
N ILE A 67 0.06 -1.80 12.59
CA ILE A 67 -0.24 -2.14 11.18
C ILE A 67 0.61 -1.32 10.18
N PRO A 68 0.84 -0.01 10.34
CA PRO A 68 1.73 0.74 9.45
C PRO A 68 3.16 0.20 9.44
N GLN A 69 3.73 -0.10 10.60
CA GLN A 69 5.08 -0.69 10.71
C GLN A 69 5.16 -2.03 9.98
N LEU A 70 4.19 -2.91 10.19
CA LEU A 70 4.09 -4.19 9.49
C LEU A 70 4.04 -4.02 7.96
N LYS A 71 3.27 -3.04 7.47
CA LYS A 71 3.17 -2.76 6.04
C LYS A 71 4.49 -2.27 5.46
N ASP A 72 5.23 -1.46 6.20
CA ASP A 72 6.53 -0.96 5.75
C ASP A 72 7.57 -2.08 5.69
N ASP A 73 7.59 -2.97 6.69
CA ASP A 73 8.49 -4.12 6.71
C ASP A 73 8.19 -5.06 5.54
N VAL A 74 6.91 -5.36 5.26
CA VAL A 74 6.51 -6.21 4.14
C VAL A 74 6.84 -5.57 2.79
N ARG A 75 6.72 -4.24 2.65
CA ARG A 75 7.14 -3.52 1.42
C ARG A 75 8.64 -3.62 1.20
N LEU A 76 9.43 -3.48 2.25
CA LEU A 76 10.89 -3.64 2.17
C LEU A 76 11.25 -5.07 1.75
N LEU A 77 10.67 -6.08 2.40
CA LEU A 77 10.89 -7.48 2.04
C LEU A 77 10.47 -7.77 0.59
N HIS A 78 9.36 -7.18 0.15
CA HIS A 78 8.92 -7.29 -1.24
C HIS A 78 9.92 -6.66 -2.22
N ALA A 79 10.48 -5.49 -1.89
CA ALA A 79 11.53 -4.85 -2.69
C ALA A 79 12.81 -5.69 -2.76
N MET A 80 13.11 -6.48 -1.72
CA MET A 80 14.22 -7.44 -1.69
C MET A 80 13.94 -8.75 -2.43
N GLY A 81 12.76 -8.89 -3.05
CA GLY A 81 12.36 -10.09 -3.79
C GLY A 81 11.84 -11.24 -2.90
N ILE A 82 11.57 -11.00 -1.62
CA ILE A 82 10.88 -11.98 -0.77
C ILE A 82 9.41 -12.04 -1.16
N ARG A 83 8.86 -13.26 -1.24
CA ARG A 83 7.47 -13.53 -1.65
C ARG A 83 6.74 -14.47 -0.71
N LEU A 84 7.45 -15.15 0.20
CA LEU A 84 6.88 -16.06 1.19
C LEU A 84 7.42 -15.73 2.60
N LEU A 85 6.51 -15.59 3.56
CA LEU A 85 6.86 -15.35 4.97
C LEU A 85 6.46 -16.56 5.82
N ARG A 86 7.36 -17.02 6.68
CA ARG A 86 7.03 -17.92 7.78
C ARG A 86 6.87 -17.13 9.06
N THR A 87 5.75 -17.30 9.74
CA THR A 87 5.46 -16.72 11.05
C THR A 87 5.43 -17.79 12.14
N TYR A 88 5.52 -17.38 13.40
CA TYR A 88 5.64 -18.28 14.56
C TYR A 88 4.47 -18.19 15.53
N ASN A 89 3.56 -17.23 15.35
CA ASN A 89 2.43 -17.03 16.23
C ASN A 89 1.17 -16.77 15.41
N VAL A 90 0.07 -17.37 15.86
CA VAL A 90 -1.28 -17.24 15.28
C VAL A 90 -2.28 -16.72 16.32
N TYR A 91 -1.82 -16.45 17.54
CA TYR A 91 -2.63 -16.02 18.66
C TYR A 91 -2.32 -14.57 19.05
N TYR A 92 -3.35 -13.84 19.46
CA TYR A 92 -3.30 -12.43 19.86
C TYR A 92 -2.85 -12.26 21.30
#